data_AF-A0A2B7XIY0-F1
#
_entry.id   AF-A0A2B7XIY0-F1
#
_cell.length_a   1.000
_cell.length_b   1.000
_cell.length_c   1.000
_cell.angle_alpha   90.00
_cell.angle_beta   90.00
_cell.angle_gamma   90.00
#
_symmetry.space_group_name_H-M   'P 1'
#
loop_
_entity.id
_entity.type
_entity.pdbx_description
1 polymer ?
#
loop_
_entity_poly.entity_id
_entity_poly.type
_entity_poly.pdbx_seq_one_letter_code
_entity_poly.pdbx_strand_id
1 'polypeptide(L)'
;MRISIFSAALLLSGVVSATPWDDLFKRGHGAGASCKTMDGMGKCMPKGKCNGVYYDGACGKDHGDIRCCVEVKCKVGGKSGQCQNIKRTKCKGGKFHVGSANTCPAGNDVQCCIEDKKKDPPKKNPKDPKKPAKKKPKKPNKKPKKPSNKKPKKKNPKKNVGQKVLDYAMKEKGTKYVWGGGSCKGPTKGGYDCSGLVGYAVCKATGRDLFKEGLRVTGNMYCASKKKLGKIKKVPFSKRRAGDAVFFGTSCSCSNKGAISHVGLMINSGDKMVHAPNSRSKVKEAKVSTMGRKACPQVLRFG
;
A
#
# COMPACT_ATOMS: atom_id res chain seq x y z
N MET A 1 27.76 -82.96 39.99
CA MET A 1 26.46 -83.51 39.58
C MET A 1 25.53 -82.33 39.29
N ARG A 2 25.09 -82.12 38.02
CA ARG A 2 24.16 -81.06 37.57
C ARG A 2 24.64 -79.60 37.76
N ILE A 3 24.25 -78.58 36.98
CA ILE A 3 23.59 -78.45 35.66
C ILE A 3 24.10 -77.11 35.05
N SER A 4 24.10 -76.99 33.71
CA SER A 4 24.45 -75.75 32.97
C SER A 4 23.53 -74.56 33.29
N ILE A 5 23.97 -73.33 32.97
CA ILE A 5 23.26 -72.38 32.08
C ILE A 5 24.26 -71.27 31.68
N PHE A 6 24.47 -71.07 30.38
CA PHE A 6 25.09 -69.85 29.85
C PHE A 6 24.03 -68.74 29.79
N SER A 7 24.39 -67.51 30.12
CA SER A 7 23.55 -66.34 29.83
C SER A 7 24.42 -65.15 29.46
N ALA A 8 24.30 -64.72 28.20
CA ALA A 8 24.94 -63.51 27.70
C ALA A 8 24.02 -62.31 27.97
N ALA A 9 24.57 -61.23 28.50
CA ALA A 9 23.89 -59.95 28.61
C ALA A 9 24.84 -58.81 28.17
N LEU A 10 24.76 -58.51 26.88
CA LEU A 10 24.58 -57.17 26.31
C LEU A 10 25.22 -55.97 27.04
N LEU A 11 26.30 -55.46 26.47
CA LEU A 11 26.79 -54.09 26.72
C LEU A 11 25.81 -53.07 26.12
N LEU A 12 25.04 -52.39 26.96
CA LEU A 12 24.23 -51.22 26.55
C LEU A 12 25.11 -49.96 26.55
N SER A 13 25.63 -49.62 25.38
CA SER A 13 26.25 -48.32 25.11
C SER A 13 25.24 -47.19 25.33
N GLY A 14 25.39 -46.44 26.42
CA GLY A 14 24.55 -45.30 26.73
C GLY A 14 24.74 -44.16 25.71
N VAL A 15 23.90 -44.14 24.67
CA VAL A 15 23.81 -42.99 23.76
C VAL A 15 23.25 -41.79 24.51
N VAL A 16 24.10 -40.79 24.76
CA VAL A 16 23.66 -39.46 25.22
C VAL A 16 22.90 -38.80 24.07
N SER A 17 21.59 -39.01 24.02
CA SER A 17 20.69 -38.25 23.17
C SER A 17 20.55 -36.84 23.73
N ALA A 18 21.47 -35.97 23.30
CA ALA A 18 21.33 -34.53 23.51
C ALA A 18 20.00 -34.07 22.91
N THR A 19 19.00 -33.84 23.76
CA THR A 19 17.72 -33.24 23.36
C THR A 19 18.00 -31.79 22.95
N PRO A 20 17.79 -31.40 21.68
CA PRO A 20 18.05 -30.03 21.28
C PRO A 20 17.08 -29.08 21.97
N TRP A 21 17.60 -28.08 22.68
CA TRP A 21 16.84 -27.05 23.39
C TRP A 21 16.17 -26.02 22.44
N ASP A 22 15.70 -26.46 21.27
CA ASP A 22 15.35 -25.63 20.10
C ASP A 22 13.84 -25.63 19.75
N ASP A 23 12.96 -26.01 20.69
CA ASP A 23 11.51 -26.15 20.41
C ASP A 23 10.53 -25.43 21.36
N LEU A 24 10.95 -24.29 21.95
CA LEU A 24 10.04 -23.40 22.71
C LEU A 24 9.81 -22.01 22.10
N PHE A 25 10.40 -21.68 20.94
CA PHE A 25 10.13 -20.41 20.23
C PHE A 25 9.91 -20.52 18.72
N LYS A 26 9.41 -21.66 18.21
CA LYS A 26 8.79 -21.73 16.88
C LYS A 26 7.47 -20.95 16.83
N ARG A 27 7.56 -19.61 16.80
CA ARG A 27 6.44 -18.73 16.41
C ARG A 27 5.95 -19.19 15.04
N GLY A 28 4.72 -19.72 15.01
CA GLY A 28 4.24 -20.50 13.87
C GLY A 28 4.32 -19.77 12.54
N HIS A 29 4.93 -20.41 11.54
CA HIS A 29 4.94 -19.97 10.14
C HIS A 29 4.16 -20.92 9.20
N GLY A 30 3.80 -22.12 9.67
CA GLY A 30 3.02 -23.10 8.90
C GLY A 30 1.54 -22.76 8.70
N ALA A 31 0.78 -23.70 8.12
CA ALA A 31 -0.66 -23.56 7.94
C ALA A 31 -1.38 -23.34 9.29
N GLY A 32 -2.33 -22.40 9.32
CA GLY A 32 -3.02 -21.93 10.52
C GLY A 32 -2.39 -20.70 11.18
N ALA A 33 -1.10 -20.40 10.91
CA ALA A 33 -0.40 -19.25 11.47
C ALA A 33 -1.07 -17.90 11.11
N SER A 34 -0.93 -16.91 11.98
CA SER A 34 -1.38 -15.54 11.68
C SER A 34 -0.35 -14.79 10.85
N CYS A 35 -0.82 -14.07 9.84
CA CYS A 35 0.02 -13.29 8.92
C CYS A 35 -0.47 -11.85 8.81
N LYS A 36 0.42 -10.93 8.41
CA LYS A 36 0.14 -9.49 8.34
C LYS A 36 0.45 -8.96 6.94
N THR A 37 -0.53 -8.30 6.34
CA THR A 37 -0.42 -7.72 4.98
C THR A 37 -0.73 -6.23 5.01
N MET A 38 -0.72 -5.59 3.84
CA MET A 38 -1.11 -4.18 3.68
C MET A 38 -2.61 -3.93 3.86
N ASP A 39 -3.44 -4.98 3.75
CA ASP A 39 -4.90 -4.89 3.83
C ASP A 39 -5.46 -5.33 5.20
N GLY A 40 -4.76 -6.21 5.93
CA GLY A 40 -5.16 -6.62 7.28
C GLY A 40 -4.26 -7.67 7.93
N MET A 41 -4.77 -8.23 9.02
CA MET A 41 -4.31 -9.53 9.52
C MET A 41 -5.06 -10.63 8.78
N GLY A 42 -4.40 -11.77 8.60
CA GLY A 42 -4.92 -12.94 7.92
C GLY A 42 -4.42 -14.24 8.54
N LYS A 43 -4.76 -15.37 7.93
CA LYS A 43 -4.23 -16.69 8.28
C LYS A 43 -3.54 -17.36 7.10
N CYS A 44 -2.43 -18.02 7.37
CA CYS A 44 -1.67 -18.80 6.42
C CYS A 44 -2.40 -20.10 6.09
N MET A 45 -2.79 -20.30 4.84
CA MET A 45 -3.43 -21.55 4.40
C MET A 45 -3.26 -21.78 2.89
N PRO A 46 -3.46 -23.01 2.38
CA PRO A 46 -3.39 -23.32 0.94
C PRO A 46 -4.37 -22.48 0.11
N LYS A 47 -4.06 -22.22 -1.18
CA LYS A 47 -4.93 -21.42 -2.08
C LYS A 47 -6.25 -22.09 -2.47
N GLY A 48 -6.50 -23.31 -1.99
CA GLY A 48 -7.79 -23.99 -2.10
C GLY A 48 -8.71 -23.77 -0.89
N LYS A 49 -8.18 -23.36 0.27
CA LYS A 49 -8.94 -23.34 1.55
C LYS A 49 -9.39 -21.95 2.02
N CYS A 50 -9.06 -20.88 1.29
CA CYS A 50 -9.37 -19.51 1.69
C CYS A 50 -10.42 -18.85 0.80
N ASN A 51 -11.40 -18.25 1.46
CA ASN A 51 -12.53 -17.55 0.85
C ASN A 51 -12.25 -16.05 0.60
N GLY A 52 -11.07 -15.55 1.01
CA GLY A 52 -10.66 -14.16 0.94
C GLY A 52 -9.60 -13.88 -0.14
N VAL A 53 -8.70 -12.93 0.15
CA VAL A 53 -7.62 -12.50 -0.76
C VAL A 53 -6.27 -13.03 -0.30
N TYR A 54 -5.45 -13.48 -1.25
CA TYR A 54 -4.14 -14.07 -1.00
C TYR A 54 -2.99 -13.06 -1.15
N TYR A 55 -2.01 -13.17 -0.26
CA TYR A 55 -0.76 -12.42 -0.30
C TYR A 55 0.44 -13.35 -0.17
N ASP A 56 1.36 -13.25 -1.12
CA ASP A 56 2.59 -14.03 -1.17
C ASP A 56 3.63 -13.54 -0.14
N GLY A 57 4.44 -14.47 0.40
CA GLY A 57 5.58 -14.16 1.26
C GLY A 57 5.24 -13.59 2.65
N ALA A 58 3.97 -13.52 3.03
CA ALA A 58 3.52 -13.09 4.36
C ALA A 58 3.42 -14.24 5.38
N CYS A 59 3.78 -15.47 4.99
CA CYS A 59 3.70 -16.70 5.78
C CYS A 59 5.06 -17.37 5.97
N GLY A 60 6.16 -16.61 6.00
CA GLY A 60 7.51 -17.18 6.00
C GLY A 60 7.97 -17.65 4.61
N LYS A 61 9.08 -18.38 4.58
CA LYS A 61 9.62 -19.06 3.39
C LYS A 61 9.26 -20.55 3.46
N ASP A 62 9.24 -21.21 2.29
CA ASP A 62 9.26 -22.67 2.16
C ASP A 62 8.01 -23.43 2.67
N HIS A 63 6.83 -22.91 2.32
CA HIS A 63 5.53 -23.56 2.60
C HIS A 63 4.67 -23.83 1.33
N GLY A 64 5.30 -23.99 0.16
CA GLY A 64 4.63 -24.40 -1.09
C GLY A 64 3.46 -23.50 -1.51
N ASP A 65 2.23 -24.04 -1.51
CA ASP A 65 1.01 -23.29 -1.85
C ASP A 65 0.36 -22.53 -0.68
N ILE A 66 0.92 -22.59 0.53
CA ILE A 66 0.42 -21.83 1.69
C ILE A 66 0.67 -20.33 1.46
N ARG A 67 -0.39 -19.54 1.50
CA ARG A 67 -0.36 -18.08 1.35
C ARG A 67 -1.16 -17.40 2.45
N CYS A 68 -0.93 -16.11 2.66
CA CYS A 68 -1.67 -15.36 3.65
C CYS A 68 -3.06 -15.03 3.11
N CYS A 69 -4.09 -15.67 3.66
CA CYS A 69 -5.48 -15.35 3.40
C CYS A 69 -5.95 -14.20 4.27
N VAL A 70 -6.44 -13.11 3.67
CA VAL A 70 -7.04 -11.98 4.37
C VAL A 70 -8.48 -11.83 3.93
N GLU A 71 -9.41 -11.83 4.89
CA GLU A 71 -10.82 -11.51 4.65
C GLU A 71 -11.00 -10.00 4.50
N VAL A 72 -11.06 -9.53 3.26
CA VAL A 72 -11.26 -8.11 2.95
C VAL A 72 -12.76 -7.84 2.82
N LYS A 73 -13.31 -7.05 3.75
CA LYS A 73 -14.69 -6.54 3.66
C LYS A 73 -14.81 -5.49 2.57
N CYS A 74 -15.87 -5.56 1.78
CA CYS A 74 -16.15 -4.65 0.67
C CYS A 74 -17.53 -3.99 0.81
N LYS A 75 -17.76 -2.91 0.05
CA LYS A 75 -19.04 -2.21 -0.02
C LYS A 75 -19.34 -1.77 -1.45
N VAL A 76 -20.52 -2.11 -1.97
CA VAL A 76 -21.00 -1.73 -3.32
C VAL A 76 -22.45 -1.26 -3.19
N GLY A 77 -22.78 -0.09 -3.76
CA GLY A 77 -24.17 0.41 -3.78
C GLY A 77 -24.82 0.52 -2.39
N GLY A 78 -24.05 0.78 -1.33
CA GLY A 78 -24.53 0.81 0.05
C GLY A 78 -24.56 -0.54 0.78
N LYS A 79 -24.64 -1.67 0.05
CA LYS A 79 -24.57 -3.03 0.63
C LYS A 79 -23.12 -3.43 0.95
N SER A 80 -22.93 -4.15 2.05
CA SER A 80 -21.62 -4.69 2.49
C SER A 80 -21.47 -6.15 2.08
N GLY A 81 -20.24 -6.60 1.82
CA GLY A 81 -19.93 -7.98 1.43
C GLY A 81 -18.48 -8.37 1.77
N GLN A 82 -18.04 -9.51 1.24
CA GLN A 82 -16.65 -9.98 1.31
C GLN A 82 -16.02 -10.14 -0.09
N CYS A 83 -14.73 -9.84 -0.19
CA CYS A 83 -13.95 -10.04 -1.41
C CYS A 83 -13.55 -11.50 -1.58
N GLN A 84 -14.02 -12.15 -2.63
CA GLN A 84 -13.73 -13.55 -2.93
C GLN A 84 -13.31 -13.72 -4.41
N ASN A 85 -12.62 -14.82 -4.73
CA ASN A 85 -12.12 -15.08 -6.08
C ASN A 85 -13.18 -15.76 -6.96
N ILE A 86 -13.63 -15.08 -8.01
CA ILE A 86 -14.75 -15.52 -8.85
C ILE A 86 -14.48 -16.81 -9.63
N LYS A 87 -13.20 -17.15 -9.88
CA LYS A 87 -12.79 -18.36 -10.59
C LYS A 87 -12.72 -19.60 -9.70
N ARG A 88 -12.86 -19.44 -8.37
CA ARG A 88 -12.64 -20.52 -7.39
C ARG A 88 -13.73 -20.65 -6.32
N THR A 89 -14.44 -19.58 -6.01
CA THR A 89 -15.49 -19.56 -4.98
C THR A 89 -16.82 -19.16 -5.59
N LYS A 90 -17.89 -19.89 -5.27
CA LYS A 90 -19.27 -19.43 -5.50
C LYS A 90 -19.68 -18.52 -4.35
N CYS A 91 -20.27 -17.36 -4.65
CA CYS A 91 -20.79 -16.45 -3.62
C CYS A 91 -21.95 -17.15 -2.89
N LYS A 92 -21.72 -17.57 -1.64
CA LYS A 92 -22.71 -18.31 -0.85
C LYS A 92 -23.86 -17.39 -0.46
N GLY A 93 -25.09 -17.73 -0.87
CA GLY A 93 -26.29 -16.95 -0.51
C GLY A 93 -26.34 -15.53 -1.07
N GLY A 94 -25.65 -15.25 -2.18
CA GLY A 94 -25.51 -13.89 -2.70
C GLY A 94 -25.04 -13.81 -4.14
N LYS A 95 -24.79 -12.59 -4.61
CA LYS A 95 -24.29 -12.32 -5.97
C LYS A 95 -22.91 -11.69 -5.93
N PHE A 96 -22.09 -12.01 -6.93
CA PHE A 96 -20.86 -11.27 -7.18
C PHE A 96 -21.20 -9.94 -7.82
N HIS A 97 -20.83 -8.86 -7.15
CA HIS A 97 -20.91 -7.52 -7.70
C HIS A 97 -19.53 -7.07 -8.15
N VAL A 98 -19.44 -6.76 -9.45
CA VAL A 98 -18.34 -5.98 -10.03
C VAL A 98 -18.43 -4.54 -9.48
N GLY A 99 -17.93 -4.34 -8.27
CA GLY A 99 -17.74 -2.99 -7.74
C GLY A 99 -16.70 -2.24 -8.57
N SER A 100 -16.88 -0.93 -8.76
CA SER A 100 -16.18 -0.14 -9.79
C SER A 100 -14.64 -0.10 -9.62
N ALA A 101 -13.98 -1.09 -10.24
CA ALA A 101 -12.53 -1.36 -10.32
C ALA A 101 -11.75 -1.55 -9.00
N ASN A 102 -12.22 -1.01 -7.87
CA ASN A 102 -11.43 -0.86 -6.63
C ASN A 102 -12.15 -1.36 -5.38
N THR A 103 -13.05 -2.34 -5.52
CA THR A 103 -13.78 -2.89 -4.38
C THR A 103 -13.02 -4.02 -3.69
N CYS A 104 -12.12 -4.71 -4.40
CA CYS A 104 -11.30 -5.81 -3.88
C CYS A 104 -9.84 -5.71 -4.39
N PRO A 105 -8.82 -6.04 -3.57
CA PRO A 105 -7.43 -5.65 -3.83
C PRO A 105 -6.61 -6.50 -4.81
N ALA A 106 -7.12 -7.63 -5.33
CA ALA A 106 -6.31 -8.60 -6.11
C ALA A 106 -6.74 -8.80 -7.57
N GLY A 107 -6.96 -7.69 -8.29
CA GLY A 107 -7.23 -7.69 -9.73
C GLY A 107 -8.65 -8.13 -10.11
N ASN A 108 -8.89 -8.30 -11.42
CA ASN A 108 -10.22 -8.50 -11.99
C ASN A 108 -10.92 -9.79 -11.53
N ASP A 109 -10.14 -10.78 -11.07
CA ASP A 109 -10.60 -12.09 -10.63
C ASP A 109 -11.14 -12.09 -9.19
N VAL A 110 -11.09 -10.98 -8.45
CA VAL A 110 -11.64 -10.86 -7.10
C VAL A 110 -12.74 -9.81 -7.07
N GLN A 111 -13.95 -10.23 -6.71
CA GLN A 111 -15.15 -9.39 -6.70
C GLN A 111 -15.84 -9.44 -5.33
N CYS A 112 -16.75 -8.50 -5.11
CA CYS A 112 -17.49 -8.42 -3.86
C CYS A 112 -18.66 -9.39 -3.88
N CYS A 113 -18.56 -10.49 -3.15
CA CYS A 113 -19.70 -11.32 -2.82
C CYS A 113 -20.55 -10.58 -1.79
N ILE A 114 -21.78 -10.25 -2.17
CA ILE A 114 -22.77 -9.61 -1.29
C ILE A 114 -23.90 -10.62 -1.10
N GLU A 115 -24.08 -11.06 0.14
CA GLU A 115 -25.18 -11.93 0.55
C GLU A 115 -26.52 -11.19 0.41
N ASP A 116 -27.48 -11.80 -0.29
CA ASP A 116 -28.85 -11.29 -0.37
C ASP A 116 -29.61 -11.75 0.87
N LYS A 117 -29.26 -11.16 2.03
CA LYS A 117 -30.01 -11.38 3.27
C LYS A 117 -31.46 -10.94 3.08
N LYS A 118 -32.39 -11.87 3.34
CA LYS A 118 -33.81 -11.56 3.46
C LYS A 118 -34.00 -10.43 4.49
N LYS A 119 -34.98 -9.57 4.23
CA LYS A 119 -35.22 -8.36 5.03
C LYS A 119 -35.65 -8.72 6.45
N ASP A 120 -34.91 -8.28 7.44
CA ASP A 120 -35.41 -8.03 8.79
C ASP A 120 -35.43 -6.50 9.07
N PRO A 121 -36.37 -6.00 9.86
CA PRO A 121 -36.87 -4.63 9.71
C PRO A 121 -36.00 -3.52 10.33
N PRO A 122 -36.12 -2.27 9.82
CA PRO A 122 -35.31 -1.14 10.29
C PRO A 122 -35.80 -0.59 11.64
N LYS A 123 -34.90 -0.50 12.63
CA LYS A 123 -35.13 0.32 13.84
C LYS A 123 -35.00 1.81 13.50
N LYS A 124 -35.95 2.60 14.01
CA LYS A 124 -36.25 3.98 13.58
C LYS A 124 -35.35 5.02 14.26
N ASN A 125 -35.04 6.11 13.54
CA ASN A 125 -34.54 7.36 14.11
C ASN A 125 -35.72 8.25 14.57
N PRO A 126 -35.62 8.94 15.72
CA PRO A 126 -36.38 10.16 16.01
C PRO A 126 -35.82 11.38 15.24
N LYS A 127 -36.61 12.46 15.15
CA LYS A 127 -36.44 13.59 14.22
C LYS A 127 -35.86 14.86 14.87
N ASP A 128 -35.33 15.76 14.04
CA ASP A 128 -34.94 17.13 14.38
C ASP A 128 -36.10 18.01 14.89
N PRO A 129 -35.78 19.17 15.51
CA PRO A 129 -36.55 20.37 15.23
C PRO A 129 -35.71 21.63 14.89
N LYS A 130 -35.89 22.07 13.64
CA LYS A 130 -36.16 23.46 13.18
C LYS A 130 -35.13 24.60 13.38
N LYS A 131 -35.29 25.59 12.48
CA LYS A 131 -34.40 26.70 12.10
C LYS A 131 -35.08 28.05 12.37
N PRO A 132 -34.32 29.12 12.66
CA PRO A 132 -34.49 30.39 11.91
C PRO A 132 -33.11 31.03 11.58
N ALA A 133 -32.94 32.11 10.81
CA ALA A 133 -33.48 32.58 9.53
C ALA A 133 -32.76 33.93 9.21
N LYS A 134 -31.89 33.95 8.19
CA LYS A 134 -31.43 35.13 7.39
C LYS A 134 -30.79 36.36 8.09
N LYS A 135 -29.65 36.82 7.52
CA LYS A 135 -29.49 38.17 6.91
C LYS A 135 -28.20 38.27 6.05
N LYS A 136 -28.22 39.13 5.02
CA LYS A 136 -27.09 39.58 4.16
C LYS A 136 -27.05 41.12 4.23
N PRO A 137 -25.87 41.76 4.17
CA PRO A 137 -25.38 42.51 2.99
C PRO A 137 -23.84 42.33 2.80
N LYS A 138 -23.04 43.03 1.98
CA LYS A 138 -23.09 43.59 0.60
C LYS A 138 -21.61 43.60 0.07
N LYS A 139 -21.32 44.02 -1.17
CA LYS A 139 -19.95 44.33 -1.70
C LYS A 139 -20.05 45.51 -2.68
N PRO A 140 -19.17 46.53 -2.63
CA PRO A 140 -18.10 46.73 -3.65
C PRO A 140 -16.78 47.21 -2.95
N ASN A 141 -15.76 47.90 -3.50
CA ASN A 141 -15.38 48.27 -4.88
C ASN A 141 -13.86 48.02 -5.16
N LYS A 142 -13.01 49.06 -5.28
CA LYS A 142 -11.59 49.02 -5.73
C LYS A 142 -10.70 50.11 -5.06
N LYS A 143 -9.45 49.75 -4.72
CA LYS A 143 -8.11 50.41 -4.92
C LYS A 143 -7.92 51.95 -4.75
N PRO A 144 -6.81 52.40 -4.13
CA PRO A 144 -5.67 52.97 -4.91
C PRO A 144 -4.27 52.31 -4.65
N LYS A 145 -3.17 52.88 -5.20
CA LYS A 145 -1.80 52.30 -5.23
C LYS A 145 -0.71 53.25 -4.67
N LYS A 146 0.36 52.66 -4.11
CA LYS A 146 1.78 53.13 -4.03
C LYS A 146 2.08 54.33 -3.07
N PRO A 147 3.36 54.61 -2.68
CA PRO A 147 4.61 53.90 -3.00
C PRO A 147 5.60 53.54 -1.84
N SER A 148 6.25 52.38 -2.00
CA SER A 148 7.72 52.16 -1.97
C SER A 148 8.58 52.44 -0.72
N ASN A 149 9.21 51.37 -0.20
CA ASN A 149 10.67 51.38 -0.04
C ASN A 149 11.28 50.00 -0.44
N LYS A 150 12.46 50.00 -1.07
CA LYS A 150 13.07 48.81 -1.71
C LYS A 150 14.29 48.30 -0.92
N LYS A 151 14.22 47.07 -0.39
CA LYS A 151 15.41 46.28 0.00
C LYS A 151 15.71 45.24 -1.10
N PRO A 152 16.98 44.95 -1.46
CA PRO A 152 17.28 44.12 -2.62
C PRO A 152 16.74 42.69 -2.51
N LYS A 153 15.87 42.30 -3.45
CA LYS A 153 15.40 40.91 -3.54
C LYS A 153 16.54 40.02 -4.05
N LYS A 154 17.18 39.25 -3.16
CA LYS A 154 17.99 38.09 -3.56
C LYS A 154 17.15 37.24 -4.52
N LYS A 155 17.66 37.00 -5.73
CA LYS A 155 16.97 36.17 -6.74
C LYS A 155 16.84 34.75 -6.15
N ASN A 156 15.63 34.30 -5.86
CA ASN A 156 15.40 32.94 -5.38
C ASN A 156 16.00 31.93 -6.37
N PRO A 157 16.82 30.97 -5.93
CA PRO A 157 17.42 29.99 -6.83
C PRO A 157 16.33 29.22 -7.58
N LYS A 158 16.50 29.06 -8.89
CA LYS A 158 15.52 28.46 -9.80
C LYS A 158 15.27 27.00 -9.38
N LYS A 159 14.14 26.73 -8.71
CA LYS A 159 13.80 25.39 -8.19
C LYS A 159 13.95 24.32 -9.27
N ASN A 160 14.74 23.29 -8.98
CA ASN A 160 14.92 22.13 -9.85
C ASN A 160 13.60 21.33 -9.99
N VAL A 161 13.55 20.41 -10.96
CA VAL A 161 12.32 19.68 -11.29
C VAL A 161 11.83 18.82 -10.11
N GLY A 162 12.70 18.05 -9.46
CA GLY A 162 12.38 17.26 -8.26
C GLY A 162 11.76 18.11 -7.15
N GLN A 163 12.30 19.30 -6.87
CA GLN A 163 11.72 20.20 -5.87
C GLN A 163 10.31 20.67 -6.26
N LYS A 164 10.04 20.92 -7.56
CA LYS A 164 8.67 21.24 -8.02
C LYS A 164 7.71 20.06 -7.85
N VAL A 165 8.17 18.82 -8.11
CA VAL A 165 7.39 17.60 -7.87
C VAL A 165 7.05 17.50 -6.37
N LEU A 166 8.03 17.65 -5.49
CA LEU A 166 7.80 17.66 -4.04
C LEU A 166 6.81 18.75 -3.62
N ASP A 167 6.99 19.98 -4.10
CA ASP A 167 6.11 21.12 -3.79
C ASP A 167 4.63 20.82 -4.15
N TYR A 168 4.37 20.11 -5.26
CA TYR A 168 3.00 19.71 -5.62
C TYR A 168 2.45 18.60 -4.73
N ALA A 169 3.25 17.56 -4.40
CA ALA A 169 2.81 16.50 -3.51
C ALA A 169 2.55 17.00 -2.07
N MET A 170 3.34 17.98 -1.60
CA MET A 170 3.18 18.57 -0.26
C MET A 170 1.89 19.40 -0.11
N LYS A 171 1.38 20.00 -1.20
CA LYS A 171 0.08 20.69 -1.20
C LYS A 171 -1.11 19.74 -0.97
N GLU A 172 -0.94 18.46 -1.30
CA GLU A 172 -1.97 17.43 -1.13
C GLU A 172 -1.95 16.80 0.28
N LYS A 173 -1.08 17.26 1.20
CA LYS A 173 -1.08 16.79 2.60
C LYS A 173 -2.48 16.96 3.20
N GLY A 174 -3.03 15.87 3.72
CA GLY A 174 -4.40 15.82 4.25
C GLY A 174 -5.43 15.22 3.28
N THR A 175 -5.16 15.18 1.97
CA THR A 175 -6.04 14.52 0.99
C THR A 175 -6.14 13.02 1.28
N LYS A 176 -7.35 12.44 1.20
CA LYS A 176 -7.61 11.04 1.55
C LYS A 176 -6.81 10.07 0.67
N TYR A 177 -6.44 8.92 1.23
CA TYR A 177 -5.99 7.81 0.39
C TYR A 177 -7.19 7.21 -0.36
N VAL A 178 -7.02 6.92 -1.64
CA VAL A 178 -7.93 6.09 -2.43
C VAL A 178 -7.10 5.16 -3.31
N TRP A 179 -7.33 3.85 -3.21
CA TRP A 179 -6.68 2.87 -4.12
C TRP A 179 -7.04 3.18 -5.57
N GLY A 180 -6.06 3.19 -6.47
CA GLY A 180 -6.22 3.65 -7.85
C GLY A 180 -6.41 5.16 -8.01
N GLY A 181 -6.46 5.93 -6.91
CA GLY A 181 -6.71 7.37 -6.89
C GLY A 181 -5.56 8.20 -7.46
N GLY A 182 -5.90 9.28 -8.15
CA GLY A 182 -4.96 10.24 -8.74
C GLY A 182 -4.95 10.23 -10.26
N SER A 183 -4.72 11.41 -10.85
CA SER A 183 -4.56 11.66 -12.28
C SER A 183 -3.72 12.94 -12.49
N CYS A 184 -3.33 13.26 -13.73
CA CYS A 184 -2.71 14.56 -14.02
C CYS A 184 -3.60 15.77 -13.64
N LYS A 185 -4.94 15.58 -13.59
CA LYS A 185 -5.90 16.64 -13.22
C LYS A 185 -6.05 16.85 -11.72
N GLY A 186 -5.55 15.93 -10.88
CA GLY A 186 -5.73 15.97 -9.42
C GLY A 186 -6.23 14.64 -8.84
N PRO A 187 -6.83 14.65 -7.63
CA PRO A 187 -7.32 13.45 -6.97
C PRO A 187 -8.49 12.86 -7.76
N THR A 188 -8.61 11.53 -7.79
CA THR A 188 -9.77 10.85 -8.40
C THR A 188 -10.51 10.06 -7.33
N LYS A 189 -11.85 9.99 -7.44
CA LYS A 189 -12.73 9.48 -6.38
C LYS A 189 -12.48 10.13 -5.01
N GLY A 190 -11.98 11.37 -4.99
CA GLY A 190 -11.68 12.14 -3.76
C GLY A 190 -10.31 11.88 -3.11
N GLY A 191 -9.38 11.17 -3.76
CA GLY A 191 -8.05 10.94 -3.19
C GLY A 191 -6.95 10.47 -4.14
N TYR A 192 -5.84 10.04 -3.54
CA TYR A 192 -4.66 9.50 -4.21
C TYR A 192 -4.24 8.16 -3.60
N ASP A 193 -3.63 7.26 -4.38
CA ASP A 193 -2.72 6.26 -3.82
C ASP A 193 -1.26 6.71 -3.93
N CYS A 194 -0.34 5.84 -3.50
CA CYS A 194 1.09 6.14 -3.42
C CYS A 194 1.69 6.60 -4.76
N SER A 195 1.48 5.87 -5.85
CA SER A 195 2.00 6.18 -7.18
C SER A 195 1.13 7.19 -7.93
N GLY A 196 -0.17 7.29 -7.61
CA GLY A 196 -1.06 8.33 -8.10
C GLY A 196 -0.68 9.73 -7.61
N LEU A 197 -0.26 9.87 -6.34
CA LEU A 197 0.28 11.14 -5.80
C LEU A 197 1.55 11.56 -6.55
N VAL A 198 2.48 10.61 -6.78
CA VAL A 198 3.73 10.87 -7.53
C VAL A 198 3.43 11.22 -8.99
N GLY A 199 2.55 10.47 -9.66
CA GLY A 199 2.16 10.72 -11.05
C GLY A 199 1.52 12.09 -11.25
N TYR A 200 0.61 12.49 -10.34
CA TYR A 200 0.04 13.83 -10.32
C TYR A 200 1.12 14.89 -10.18
N ALA A 201 1.97 14.77 -9.16
CA ALA A 201 3.02 15.74 -8.86
C ALA A 201 4.03 15.91 -10.02
N VAL A 202 4.41 14.80 -10.67
CA VAL A 202 5.24 14.81 -11.88
C VAL A 202 4.53 15.53 -13.04
N CYS A 203 3.26 15.21 -13.29
CA CYS A 203 2.51 15.85 -14.37
C CYS A 203 2.33 17.36 -14.14
N LYS A 204 2.01 17.80 -12.92
CA LYS A 204 1.92 19.23 -12.58
C LYS A 204 3.27 19.97 -12.64
N ALA A 205 4.38 19.29 -12.37
CA ALA A 205 5.72 19.88 -12.41
C ALA A 205 6.36 19.92 -13.81
N THR A 206 5.95 19.03 -14.73
CA THR A 206 6.67 18.78 -15.99
C THR A 206 5.79 18.67 -17.24
N GLY A 207 4.47 18.57 -17.11
CA GLY A 207 3.54 18.23 -18.20
C GLY A 207 3.53 16.75 -18.57
N ARG A 208 4.42 15.92 -18.01
CA ARG A 208 4.56 14.50 -18.37
C ARG A 208 3.52 13.62 -17.68
N ASP A 209 2.72 12.91 -18.47
CA ASP A 209 1.64 12.05 -18.00
C ASP A 209 2.10 10.59 -17.77
N LEU A 210 2.63 10.31 -16.58
CA LEU A 210 3.05 8.96 -16.19
C LEU A 210 1.88 7.93 -16.19
N PHE A 211 0.62 8.39 -16.16
CA PHE A 211 -0.54 7.51 -16.19
C PHE A 211 -0.70 6.91 -17.59
N LYS A 212 -0.72 7.78 -18.62
CA LYS A 212 -0.80 7.38 -20.04
C LYS A 212 0.41 6.58 -20.52
N GLU A 213 1.58 6.85 -19.95
CA GLU A 213 2.81 6.14 -20.31
C GLU A 213 2.90 4.71 -19.74
N GLY A 214 1.94 4.22 -18.96
CA GLY A 214 1.98 2.90 -18.33
C GLY A 214 2.90 2.82 -17.09
N LEU A 215 3.37 3.98 -16.61
CA LEU A 215 4.20 4.13 -15.40
C LEU A 215 3.35 4.40 -14.15
N ARG A 216 2.04 4.18 -14.22
CA ARG A 216 1.09 4.31 -13.11
C ARG A 216 1.35 3.32 -11.97
N VAL A 217 1.73 2.09 -12.29
CA VAL A 217 1.98 1.04 -11.30
C VAL A 217 3.37 1.23 -10.70
N THR A 218 3.47 1.14 -9.37
CA THR A 218 4.70 1.43 -8.61
C THR A 218 5.90 0.60 -9.08
N GLY A 219 5.71 -0.70 -9.32
CA GLY A 219 6.72 -1.57 -9.92
C GLY A 219 7.13 -1.14 -11.33
N ASN A 220 6.17 -0.86 -12.22
CA ASN A 220 6.46 -0.38 -13.58
C ASN A 220 7.28 0.92 -13.56
N MET A 221 6.93 1.86 -12.67
CA MET A 221 7.63 3.13 -12.51
C MET A 221 9.11 2.92 -12.16
N TYR A 222 9.39 2.09 -11.14
CA TYR A 222 10.75 1.79 -10.70
C TYR A 222 11.54 0.95 -11.72
N CYS A 223 10.90 -0.05 -12.32
CA CYS A 223 11.54 -1.03 -13.20
C CYS A 223 11.68 -0.58 -14.66
N ALA A 224 11.03 0.51 -15.06
CA ALA A 224 11.13 1.08 -16.39
C ALA A 224 12.58 1.21 -16.89
N SER A 225 12.77 0.94 -18.19
CA SER A 225 14.04 1.07 -18.88
C SER A 225 14.48 2.54 -18.97
N LYS A 226 15.78 2.79 -19.18
CA LYS A 226 16.31 4.16 -19.38
C LYS A 226 15.57 4.90 -20.50
N LYS A 227 15.29 4.23 -21.63
CA LYS A 227 14.51 4.77 -22.77
C LYS A 227 13.10 5.20 -22.33
N LYS A 228 12.40 4.38 -21.54
CA LYS A 228 11.05 4.69 -21.03
C LYS A 228 11.08 5.79 -19.97
N LEU A 229 12.12 5.86 -19.14
CA LEU A 229 12.27 6.90 -18.11
C LEU A 229 12.72 8.25 -18.68
N GLY A 230 13.41 8.30 -19.83
CA GLY A 230 13.83 9.55 -20.48
C GLY A 230 14.67 10.42 -19.55
N LYS A 231 14.17 11.63 -19.23
CA LYS A 231 14.85 12.58 -18.32
C LYS A 231 14.81 12.18 -16.83
N ILE A 232 14.11 11.11 -16.45
CA ILE A 232 14.09 10.58 -15.08
C ILE A 232 15.28 9.62 -14.90
N LYS A 233 16.12 9.86 -13.90
CA LYS A 233 17.35 9.09 -13.67
C LYS A 233 17.17 8.14 -12.50
N LYS A 234 17.64 6.90 -12.61
CA LYS A 234 17.82 6.01 -11.45
C LYS A 234 19.11 6.44 -10.73
N VAL A 235 19.02 6.68 -9.42
CA VAL A 235 20.13 7.16 -8.58
C VAL A 235 20.24 6.26 -7.34
N PRO A 236 21.43 5.92 -6.82
CA PRO A 236 21.54 5.15 -5.58
C PRO A 236 20.82 5.82 -4.40
N PHE A 237 20.15 5.05 -3.56
CA PHE A 237 19.41 5.55 -2.39
C PHE A 237 20.31 6.32 -1.39
N SER A 238 21.61 6.01 -1.32
CA SER A 238 22.60 6.78 -0.55
C SER A 238 22.77 8.21 -1.05
N LYS A 239 22.54 8.46 -2.35
CA LYS A 239 22.65 9.79 -2.99
C LYS A 239 21.28 10.51 -3.11
N ARG A 240 20.25 10.06 -2.40
CA ARG A 240 18.89 10.63 -2.43
C ARG A 240 18.86 12.09 -1.97
N ARG A 241 17.97 12.90 -2.53
CA ARG A 241 17.73 14.31 -2.16
C ARG A 241 16.24 14.64 -2.18
N ALA A 242 15.89 15.82 -1.69
CA ALA A 242 14.53 16.37 -1.78
C ALA A 242 13.97 16.28 -3.21
N GLY A 243 12.78 15.72 -3.35
CA GLY A 243 12.10 15.51 -4.63
C GLY A 243 12.42 14.22 -5.38
N ASP A 244 13.39 13.41 -4.95
CA ASP A 244 13.54 12.06 -5.51
C ASP A 244 12.38 11.15 -5.03
N ALA A 245 11.88 10.28 -5.90
CA ALA A 245 10.91 9.26 -5.51
C ALA A 245 11.62 8.03 -4.90
N VAL A 246 11.22 7.67 -3.68
CA VAL A 246 11.73 6.52 -2.91
C VAL A 246 10.72 5.38 -2.95
N PHE A 247 11.22 4.16 -3.18
CA PHE A 247 10.41 2.97 -3.40
C PHE A 247 10.63 1.94 -2.29
N PHE A 248 9.63 1.10 -2.03
CA PHE A 248 9.66 0.05 -1.00
C PHE A 248 9.04 -1.23 -1.54
N GLY A 249 9.56 -2.37 -1.07
CA GLY A 249 9.21 -3.68 -1.59
C GLY A 249 9.63 -4.81 -0.66
N THR A 250 9.34 -6.06 -1.05
CA THR A 250 9.88 -7.26 -0.37
C THR A 250 11.34 -7.49 -0.76
N SER A 251 11.63 -7.51 -2.05
CA SER A 251 12.98 -7.72 -2.60
C SER A 251 13.42 -6.64 -3.60
N CYS A 252 12.52 -5.71 -3.97
CA CYS A 252 12.77 -4.69 -4.99
C CYS A 252 13.21 -5.25 -6.37
N SER A 253 12.94 -6.54 -6.63
CA SER A 253 13.21 -7.21 -7.90
C SER A 253 12.28 -6.70 -9.00
N CYS A 254 12.82 -6.56 -10.22
CA CYS A 254 12.05 -6.22 -11.41
C CYS A 254 11.53 -7.43 -12.19
N SER A 255 12.05 -8.62 -11.93
CA SER A 255 11.53 -9.88 -12.48
C SER A 255 10.23 -10.31 -11.78
N ASN A 256 10.06 -9.91 -10.51
CA ASN A 256 8.96 -10.36 -9.66
C ASN A 256 7.86 -9.30 -9.60
N LYS A 257 6.74 -9.52 -10.30
CA LYS A 257 5.55 -8.65 -10.22
C LYS A 257 5.10 -8.51 -8.76
N GLY A 258 4.86 -7.27 -8.31
CA GLY A 258 4.45 -6.97 -6.93
C GLY A 258 5.58 -6.90 -5.89
N ALA A 259 6.84 -7.24 -6.23
CA ALA A 259 7.97 -7.15 -5.31
C ALA A 259 8.33 -5.70 -4.90
N ILE A 260 7.76 -4.70 -5.56
CA ILE A 260 7.82 -3.27 -5.25
C ILE A 260 6.38 -2.77 -5.08
N SER A 261 6.00 -2.45 -3.84
CA SER A 261 4.61 -2.25 -3.43
C SER A 261 4.25 -0.81 -3.11
N HIS A 262 5.23 0.06 -2.82
CA HIS A 262 4.96 1.42 -2.34
C HIS A 262 5.98 2.44 -2.83
N VAL A 263 5.56 3.71 -2.93
CA VAL A 263 6.42 4.85 -3.29
C VAL A 263 6.03 6.10 -2.51
N GLY A 264 7.03 6.93 -2.17
CA GLY A 264 6.87 8.27 -1.64
C GLY A 264 7.85 9.25 -2.29
N LEU A 265 7.79 10.53 -1.93
CA LEU A 265 8.73 11.56 -2.37
C LEU A 265 9.56 12.05 -1.19
N MET A 266 10.88 11.99 -1.32
CA MET A 266 11.82 12.49 -0.31
C MET A 266 11.58 13.98 -0.05
N ILE A 267 11.39 14.36 1.22
CA ILE A 267 11.28 15.76 1.65
C ILE A 267 12.66 16.39 1.80
N ASN A 268 13.66 15.58 2.19
CA ASN A 268 15.06 15.97 2.35
C ASN A 268 15.98 14.83 1.93
N SER A 269 17.31 15.04 1.97
CA SER A 269 18.31 13.98 1.70
C SER A 269 18.42 12.94 2.83
N GLY A 270 17.77 13.18 3.97
CA GLY A 270 17.80 12.34 5.16
C GLY A 270 16.72 11.27 5.15
N ASP A 271 15.88 11.26 6.19
CA ASP A 271 14.91 10.18 6.45
C ASP A 271 13.44 10.61 6.25
N LYS A 272 13.14 11.85 5.83
CA LYS A 272 11.74 12.32 5.70
C LYS A 272 11.21 12.17 4.28
N MET A 273 9.97 11.71 4.13
CA MET A 273 9.25 11.66 2.85
C MET A 273 7.76 12.01 3.01
N VAL A 274 7.10 12.41 1.91
CA VAL A 274 5.64 12.53 1.80
C VAL A 274 5.08 11.37 0.97
N HIS A 275 3.97 10.78 1.42
CA HIS A 275 3.32 9.66 0.74
C HIS A 275 1.83 9.56 1.03
N ALA A 276 1.09 8.86 0.17
CA ALA A 276 -0.26 8.38 0.43
C ALA A 276 -0.18 6.92 0.92
N PRO A 277 -0.38 6.59 2.21
CA PRO A 277 0.08 5.32 2.79
C PRO A 277 -0.81 4.12 2.46
N ASN A 278 -2.08 4.19 2.87
CA ASN A 278 -3.08 3.12 2.81
C ASN A 278 -4.49 3.70 3.03
N SER A 279 -5.52 2.88 2.80
CA SER A 279 -6.95 3.24 2.87
C SER A 279 -7.45 3.82 4.20
N ARG A 280 -6.69 3.64 5.30
CA ARG A 280 -7.03 4.16 6.64
C ARG A 280 -6.35 5.49 6.94
N SER A 281 -5.69 6.11 5.96
CA SER A 281 -4.89 7.32 6.13
C SER A 281 -5.17 8.35 5.03
N LYS A 282 -4.62 9.55 5.25
CA LYS A 282 -4.45 10.62 4.27
C LYS A 282 -2.99 10.73 3.82
N VAL A 283 -2.74 11.50 2.77
CA VAL A 283 -1.40 11.96 2.37
C VAL A 283 -0.75 12.65 3.56
N LYS A 284 0.43 12.17 3.96
CA LYS A 284 1.14 12.64 5.15
C LYS A 284 2.65 12.51 5.00
N GLU A 285 3.37 13.05 5.97
CA GLU A 285 4.80 12.81 6.11
C GLU A 285 5.05 11.51 6.87
N ALA A 286 6.17 10.85 6.57
CA ALA A 286 6.66 9.67 7.28
C ALA A 286 8.19 9.64 7.30
N LYS A 287 8.75 8.84 8.21
CA LYS A 287 10.17 8.48 8.20
C LYS A 287 10.37 7.25 7.29
N VAL A 288 11.33 7.30 6.38
CA VAL A 288 11.68 6.21 5.45
C VAL A 288 12.07 4.95 6.23
N SER A 289 12.86 5.11 7.29
CA SER A 289 13.23 4.07 8.26
C SER A 289 12.03 3.34 8.89
N THR A 290 10.90 4.03 9.08
CA THR A 290 9.71 3.48 9.79
C THR A 290 8.71 2.75 8.90
N MET A 291 8.98 2.60 7.60
CA MET A 291 8.02 2.05 6.62
C MET A 291 7.76 0.54 6.74
N GLY A 292 8.37 -0.16 7.70
CA GLY A 292 8.22 -1.60 7.91
C GLY A 292 8.80 -2.48 6.79
N ARG A 293 9.47 -1.87 5.81
CA ARG A 293 10.20 -2.49 4.69
C ARG A 293 11.41 -1.63 4.36
N LYS A 294 12.50 -2.27 3.94
CA LYS A 294 13.71 -1.56 3.47
C LYS A 294 13.37 -0.77 2.20
N ALA A 295 13.93 0.44 2.09
CA ALA A 295 13.86 1.21 0.84
C ALA A 295 14.65 0.48 -0.26
N CYS A 296 14.18 0.56 -1.50
CA CYS A 296 14.84 -0.05 -2.63
C CYS A 296 16.22 0.59 -2.89
N PRO A 297 17.19 -0.13 -3.48
CA PRO A 297 18.56 0.36 -3.67
C PRO A 297 18.68 1.65 -4.50
N GLN A 298 17.65 1.97 -5.31
CA GLN A 298 17.59 3.15 -6.15
C GLN A 298 16.40 4.05 -5.80
N VAL A 299 16.55 5.33 -6.08
CA VAL A 299 15.48 6.33 -6.15
C VAL A 299 15.35 6.84 -7.59
N LEU A 300 14.19 7.39 -7.95
CA LEU A 300 14.00 8.08 -9.23
C LEU A 300 14.14 9.59 -9.04
N ARG A 301 15.09 10.18 -9.77
CA ARG A 301 15.37 11.62 -9.77
C ARG A 301 14.75 12.29 -10.98
N PHE A 302 13.89 13.27 -10.73
CA PHE A 302 13.29 14.11 -11.77
C PHE A 302 14.21 15.33 -12.02
N GLY A 303 14.96 15.33 -13.13
CA GLY A 303 15.96 16.36 -13.48
C GLY A 303 17.36 16.10 -12.92
#